data_AF-X1PS47-F1
#
_entry.id   AF-X1PS47-F1
#
_cell.length_a   1.000
_cell.length_b   1.000
_cell.length_c   1.000
_cell.angle_alpha   90.00
_cell.angle_beta   90.00
_cell.angle_gamma   90.00
#
_symmetry.space_group_name_H-M   'P 1'
#
loop_
_entity.id
_entity.type
_entity.pdbx_description
1 polymer ?
#
loop_
_entity_poly.entity_id
_entity_poly.type
_entity_poly.pdbx_seq_one_letter_code
_entity_poly.pdbx_strand_id
1 'polypeptide(L)'
;IVKVDIQGAATIKKILPQAVFIFLVPPSIEELVLRLKQRHTESPFDLALRTKTAEEEIKQLSLFDYIVVNKRGEIDLAVSDIKAIITAEKCRVTPREIVL
;
A
#
# COMPACT_ATOMS: atom_id res chain seq x y z
N ILE A 1 -11.52 8.57 1.45
CA ILE A 1 -10.26 7.85 1.17
C ILE A 1 -9.17 8.55 1.95
N VAL A 2 -8.44 7.82 2.80
CA VAL A 2 -7.37 8.38 3.63
C VAL A 2 -6.06 7.75 3.17
N LYS A 3 -5.03 8.58 2.96
CA LYS A 3 -3.67 8.11 2.69
C LYS A 3 -2.87 8.21 3.99
N VAL A 4 -2.37 7.09 4.47
CA VAL A 4 -1.51 6.99 5.65
C VAL A 4 -0.31 6.10 5.34
N ASP A 5 0.74 6.24 6.14
CA ASP A 5 1.81 5.26 6.18
C ASP A 5 1.36 3.99 6.94
N ILE A 6 2.26 3.02 7.07
CA ILE A 6 1.96 1.73 7.68
C ILE A 6 1.67 1.84 9.18
N GLN A 7 2.36 2.72 9.90
CA GLN A 7 2.11 2.93 11.34
C GLN A 7 0.73 3.58 11.57
N GLY A 8 0.38 4.56 10.74
CA GLY A 8 -0.94 5.17 10.70
C GLY A 8 -2.02 4.16 10.33
N ALA A 9 -1.77 3.30 9.33
CA ALA A 9 -2.70 2.24 8.93
C ALA A 9 -2.96 1.24 10.07
N ALA A 10 -1.90 0.81 10.78
CA ALA A 10 -2.03 -0.07 11.94
C ALA A 10 -2.86 0.58 13.07
N THR A 11 -2.70 1.89 13.28
CA THR A 11 -3.48 2.65 14.27
C THR A 11 -4.95 2.74 13.86
N ILE A 12 -5.23 3.10 12.61
CA ILE A 12 -6.59 3.16 12.08
C ILE A 12 -7.25 1.78 12.13
N LYS A 13 -6.54 0.69 11.85
CA LYS A 13 -7.09 -0.66 11.92
C LYS A 13 -7.54 -1.07 13.32
N LYS A 14 -6.91 -0.54 14.36
CA LYS A 14 -7.35 -0.76 15.76
C LYS A 14 -8.65 -0.02 16.07
N ILE A 15 -8.84 1.17 15.51
CA ILE A 15 -10.01 2.02 15.76
C ILE A 15 -11.19 1.60 14.87
N LEU A 16 -10.90 1.33 13.59
CA LEU A 16 -11.86 1.01 12.53
C LEU A 16 -11.46 -0.31 11.84
N PRO A 17 -11.60 -1.45 12.52
CA PRO A 17 -11.22 -2.76 11.96
C PRO A 17 -12.05 -3.15 10.73
N GLN A 18 -13.24 -2.57 10.57
CA GLN A 18 -14.14 -2.78 9.44
C GLN A 18 -13.80 -1.90 8.23
N ALA A 19 -12.83 -0.98 8.32
CA ALA A 19 -12.39 -0.22 7.15
C ALA A 19 -11.72 -1.16 6.13
N VAL A 20 -11.71 -0.75 4.86
CA VAL A 20 -11.01 -1.46 3.78
C VAL A 20 -9.59 -0.91 3.66
N PHE A 21 -8.61 -1.76 3.88
CA PHE A 21 -7.20 -1.42 3.82
C PHE A 21 -6.59 -1.92 2.51
N ILE A 22 -6.12 -0.99 1.69
CA ILE A 22 -5.49 -1.29 0.39
C ILE A 22 -4.01 -0.92 0.49
N PHE A 23 -3.12 -1.90 0.30
CA PHE A 23 -1.68 -1.68 0.27
C PHE A 23 -1.22 -1.38 -1.15
N LEU A 24 -0.59 -0.23 -1.35
CA LEU A 24 -0.09 0.20 -2.66
C LEU A 24 1.41 -0.10 -2.75
N VAL A 25 1.81 -1.03 -3.62
CA VAL A 25 3.20 -1.48 -3.75
C VAL A 25 3.83 -1.11 -5.09
N PRO A 26 5.14 -0.88 -5.15
CA PRO A 26 5.85 -0.92 -6.43
C PRO A 26 5.83 -2.34 -7.02
N PRO A 27 6.00 -2.50 -8.35
CA PRO A 27 6.00 -3.80 -9.02
C PRO A 27 7.16 -4.71 -8.61
N SER A 28 8.30 -4.15 -8.19
CA SER A 28 9.37 -4.91 -7.57
C SER A 28 10.25 -4.05 -6.66
N ILE A 29 11.00 -4.72 -5.77
CA ILE A 29 12.04 -4.07 -4.96
C ILE A 29 13.14 -3.52 -5.88
N GLU A 30 13.47 -4.19 -7.00
CA GLU A 30 14.47 -3.66 -7.93
C GLU A 30 14.02 -2.33 -8.56
N GLU A 31 12.73 -2.19 -8.89
CA GLU A 31 12.22 -0.93 -9.43
C GLU A 31 12.19 0.17 -8.37
N LEU A 32 11.90 -0.16 -7.11
CA LEU A 32 12.04 0.76 -5.99
C LEU A 32 13.49 1.26 -5.88
N VAL A 33 14.46 0.34 -5.85
CA VAL A 33 15.90 0.64 -5.82
C VAL A 33 16.33 1.47 -7.03
N LEU A 34 15.82 1.17 -8.23
CA LEU A 34 16.13 1.92 -9.45
C LEU A 34 15.62 3.36 -9.36
N ARG A 35 14.40 3.58 -8.89
CA ARG A 35 13.83 4.93 -8.69
C ARG A 35 14.62 5.74 -7.66
N LEU A 36 15.11 5.09 -6.61
CA LEU A 36 15.95 5.72 -5.58
C LEU A 36 17.33 6.09 -6.13
N LYS A 37 17.96 5.19 -6.88
CA LYS A 37 19.24 5.45 -7.56
C LYS A 37 19.14 6.56 -8.60
N GLN A 38 18.04 6.62 -9.37
CA GLN A 38 17.81 7.66 -10.38
C GLN A 38 17.63 9.06 -9.79
N ARG A 39 17.30 9.18 -8.50
CA ARG A 39 17.24 10.49 -7.83
C ARG A 39 18.62 11.03 -7.45
N HIS A 40 19.70 10.25 -7.56
CA HIS A 40 21.09 10.63 -7.26
C HIS A 40 21.34 11.28 -5.88
N THR A 41 20.39 11.16 -4.95
CA THR A 41 20.40 11.89 -3.66
C THR A 41 20.67 11.01 -2.45
N GLU A 42 20.81 9.69 -2.60
CA GLU A 42 20.87 8.78 -1.46
C GLU A 42 22.17 7.99 -1.39
N SER A 43 22.73 7.92 -0.18
CA SER A 43 23.95 7.19 0.09
C SER A 43 23.70 5.67 0.07
N PRO A 44 24.75 4.85 -0.08
CA PRO A 44 24.63 3.39 0.03
C PRO A 44 23.98 2.93 1.35
N PHE A 45 24.13 3.73 2.42
CA PHE A 45 23.55 3.45 3.74
C PHE A 45 22.02 3.63 3.73
N ASP A 46 21.51 4.68 3.09
CA ASP A 46 20.08 4.95 2.97
C ASP A 46 19.37 3.88 2.15
N LEU A 47 20.04 3.34 1.14
CA LEU A 47 19.53 2.23 0.33
C LEU A 47 19.37 0.95 1.16
N ALA A 48 20.36 0.62 2.00
CA ALA A 48 20.31 -0.53 2.89
C ALA A 48 19.19 -0.39 3.94
N LEU A 49 19.05 0.81 4.52
CA LEU A 49 17.98 1.12 5.46
C LEU A 49 16.60 0.95 4.81
N ARG A 50 16.41 1.48 3.60
CA ARG A 50 15.14 1.33 2.86
C ARG A 50 14.82 -0.10 2.47
N THR A 51 15.82 -0.89 2.10
CA THR A 51 15.62 -2.31 1.78
C THR A 51 15.11 -3.06 3.01
N LYS A 52 15.73 -2.81 4.16
CA LYS A 52 15.28 -3.35 5.45
C LYS A 52 13.87 -2.88 5.80
N THR A 53 13.56 -1.60 5.58
CA THR A 53 12.20 -1.08 5.76
C THR A 53 11.22 -1.84 4.87
N ALA A 54 11.49 -2.00 3.58
CA ALA A 54 10.60 -2.73 2.67
C ALA A 54 10.32 -4.18 3.13
N GLU A 55 11.31 -4.88 3.69
CA GLU A 55 11.10 -6.21 4.30
C GLU A 55 10.18 -6.15 5.53
N GLU A 56 10.34 -5.14 6.37
CA GLU A 56 9.46 -4.91 7.52
C GLU A 56 8.04 -4.52 7.09
N GLU A 57 7.89 -3.77 5.99
CA GLU A 57 6.60 -3.43 5.39
C GLU A 57 5.88 -4.68 4.85
N ILE A 58 6.62 -5.60 4.22
CA ILE A 58 6.07 -6.88 3.73
C ILE A 58 5.51 -7.72 4.89
N LYS A 59 6.16 -7.72 6.06
CA LYS A 59 5.64 -8.44 7.25
C LYS A 59 4.29 -7.90 7.72
N GLN A 60 3.99 -6.65 7.40
CA GLN A 60 2.74 -5.98 7.76
C GLN A 60 1.66 -6.11 6.70
N LEU A 61 1.89 -6.84 5.59
CA LEU A 61 0.88 -7.11 4.57
C LEU A 61 -0.39 -7.78 5.12
N SER A 62 -0.26 -8.57 6.20
CA SER A 62 -1.41 -9.18 6.89
C SER A 62 -2.38 -8.15 7.49
N LEU A 63 -1.98 -6.89 7.62
CA LEU A 63 -2.84 -5.81 8.05
C LEU A 63 -3.73 -5.25 6.92
N PHE A 64 -3.49 -5.61 5.67
CA PHE A 64 -4.23 -5.08 4.53
C PHE A 64 -5.19 -6.14 3.94
N ASP A 65 -6.32 -5.69 3.43
CA ASP A 65 -7.32 -6.54 2.77
C ASP A 65 -6.94 -6.82 1.31
N TYR A 66 -6.33 -5.83 0.64
CA TYR A 66 -5.99 -5.87 -0.77
C TYR A 66 -4.58 -5.33 -1.02
N ILE A 67 -3.98 -5.78 -2.12
CA ILE A 67 -2.72 -5.23 -2.65
C ILE A 67 -2.98 -4.68 -4.06
N VAL A 68 -2.43 -3.51 -4.36
CA VAL A 68 -2.47 -2.89 -5.69
C VAL A 68 -1.05 -2.55 -6.11
N VAL A 69 -0.68 -2.97 -7.31
CA VAL A 69 0.66 -2.72 -7.86
C VAL A 69 0.67 -1.41 -8.63
N ASN A 70 1.55 -0.50 -8.27
CA ASN A 70 1.75 0.80 -8.90
C ASN A 70 3.03 0.82 -9.74
N LYS A 71 2.93 0.31 -10.96
CA LYS A 71 4.01 0.29 -11.94
C LYS A 71 4.14 1.62 -12.67
N ARG A 72 5.38 2.01 -12.97
CA ARG A 72 5.65 3.27 -13.68
C ARG A 72 5.05 3.20 -15.09
N GLY A 73 4.31 4.23 -15.47
CA GLY A 73 3.65 4.29 -16.79
C GLY A 73 2.30 3.56 -16.85
N GLU A 74 1.87 2.94 -15.74
CA GLU A 74 0.63 2.15 -15.66
C GLU A 74 -0.27 2.66 -14.52
N ILE A 75 -0.28 3.97 -14.28
CA ILE A 75 -1.09 4.59 -13.21
C ILE A 75 -2.58 4.30 -13.41
N ASP A 76 -3.06 4.30 -14.65
CA ASP A 76 -4.46 4.03 -14.99
C ASP A 76 -4.89 2.62 -14.56
N LEU A 77 -3.99 1.64 -14.61
CA LEU A 77 -4.25 0.28 -14.13
C LEU A 77 -4.42 0.27 -12.60
N ALA A 78 -3.50 0.88 -11.86
CA ALA A 78 -3.62 0.97 -10.40
C ALA A 78 -4.91 1.69 -9.96
N VAL A 79 -5.31 2.75 -10.68
CA VAL A 79 -6.58 3.45 -10.42
C VAL A 79 -7.78 2.56 -10.75
N SER A 80 -7.73 1.81 -11.85
CA SER A 80 -8.76 0.85 -12.22
C SER A 80 -8.93 -0.23 -11.15
N ASP A 81 -7.84 -0.80 -10.65
CA ASP A 81 -7.85 -1.83 -9.61
C ASP A 81 -8.47 -1.31 -8.30
N ILE A 82 -8.10 -0.10 -7.87
CA ILE A 82 -8.69 0.53 -6.68
C ILE A 82 -10.19 0.74 -6.88
N LYS A 83 -10.62 1.22 -8.05
CA LYS A 83 -12.06 1.39 -8.37
C LYS A 83 -12.79 0.04 -8.34
N ALA A 84 -12.18 -1.02 -8.85
CA ALA A 84 -12.75 -2.36 -8.84
C ALA A 84 -12.93 -2.86 -7.40
N ILE A 85 -11.92 -2.69 -6.53
CA ILE A 85 -12.00 -3.05 -5.11
C ILE A 85 -13.14 -2.29 -4.41
N ILE A 86 -13.23 -0.97 -4.61
CA ILE A 86 -14.31 -0.16 -4.03
C ILE A 86 -15.68 -0.64 -4.50
N THR A 87 -15.80 -0.96 -5.79
CA THR A 87 -17.06 -1.46 -6.37
C THR A 87 -17.43 -2.83 -5.78
N ALA A 88 -16.46 -3.75 -5.69
CA ALA A 88 -16.66 -5.06 -5.10
C ALA A 88 -17.09 -4.99 -3.63
N GLU A 89 -16.45 -4.15 -2.81
CA GLU A 89 -16.82 -3.98 -1.40
C GLU A 89 -18.22 -3.37 -1.24
N LYS A 90 -18.66 -2.51 -2.17
CA LYS A 90 -20.05 -2.00 -2.19
C LYS A 90 -21.09 -3.04 -2.58
N CYS A 91 -20.69 -4.08 -3.31
CA CYS A 91 -21.58 -5.15 -3.77
C CYS A 91 -21.61 -6.36 -2.81
N ARG A 92 -21.00 -6.28 -1.62
CA ARG A 92 -21.04 -7.38 -0.65
C ARG A 92 -22.46 -7.58 -0.12
N VAL A 93 -22.87 -8.85 0.00
CA VAL A 93 -24.15 -9.25 0.62
C VAL A 93 -24.26 -8.73 2.07
N THR A 94 -23.14 -8.76 2.79
CA THR A 94 -23.00 -8.13 4.11
C THR A 94 -22.01 -6.97 4.01
N PRO A 95 -22.50 -5.72 3.97
CA PRO A 95 -21.63 -4.55 3.93
C PRO A 95 -20.76 -4.45 5.17
N ARG A 96 -19.55 -3.88 5.04
CA ARG A 96 -18.77 -3.48 6.20
C ARG A 96 -19.40 -2.23 6.81
N GLU A 97 -19.88 -2.32 8.05
CA GLU A 97 -20.38 -1.16 8.77
C GLU A 97 -19.25 -0.48 9.54
N ILE A 98 -19.07 0.81 9.28
CA ILE A 98 -18.10 1.64 9.99
C ILE A 98 -18.88 2.53 10.94
N VAL A 99 -18.78 2.25 12.24
CA VAL A 99 -19.30 3.11 13.29
C VAL A 99 -18.13 3.96 13.79
N LEU A 100 -18.26 5.28 13.68
CA LEU A 100 -17.26 6.26 14.10
C LEU A 100 -17.46 6.69 15.56
#